data_AF-A0A1K1XRR3-F1
#
_entry.id   AF-A0A1K1XRR3-F1
#
_cell.length_a   1.000
_cell.length_b   1.000
_cell.length_c   1.000
_cell.angle_alpha   90.00
_cell.angle_beta   90.00
_cell.angle_gamma   90.00
#
_symmetry.space_group_name_H-M   'P 1'
#
loop_
_entity.id
_entity.type
_entity.pdbx_description
1 polymer ?
#
loop_
_entity_poly.entity_id
_entity_poly.type
_entity_poly.pdbx_seq_one_letter_code
_entity_poly.pdbx_strand_id
1 'polypeptide(L)' 'MTDQAGDVLVENHRGVDIWRRQYDPYGGPANYFYVYRGRQSPMYSDPGTLKKDLDIEIDKDLTAKK' A
#
# COMPACT_ATOMS: atom_id res chain seq x y z
N MET A 1 -5.86 -19.88 3.07
CA MET A 1 -5.34 -19.06 1.96
C MET A 1 -6.42 -18.05 1.66
N THR A 2 -6.23 -16.80 2.08
CA THR A 2 -7.22 -15.74 1.88
C THR A 2 -7.21 -15.38 0.40
N ASP A 3 -8.35 -15.49 -0.26
CA ASP A 3 -8.52 -15.16 -1.67
C ASP A 3 -8.02 -13.74 -1.97
N GLN A 4 -6.76 -13.65 -2.45
CA GLN A 4 -6.13 -12.49 -3.08
C GLN A 4 -6.70 -12.21 -4.48
N ALA A 5 -7.80 -12.86 -4.86
CA ALA A 5 -8.34 -12.92 -6.22
C ALA A 5 -8.90 -11.58 -6.77
N GLY A 6 -8.71 -10.47 -6.05
CA GLY A 6 -9.21 -9.16 -6.45
C GLY A 6 -8.29 -7.99 -6.09
N ASP A 7 -7.02 -8.21 -5.76
CA ASP A 7 -6.07 -7.11 -5.57
C ASP A 7 -5.13 -7.03 -6.77
N VAL A 8 -5.03 -5.84 -7.37
CA VAL A 8 -4.17 -5.59 -8.53
C VAL A 8 -2.91 -4.88 -8.05
N LEU A 9 -1.74 -5.46 -8.38
CA LEU A 9 -0.48 -4.74 -8.26
C LEU A 9 -0.52 -3.51 -9.16
N VAL A 10 -0.40 -2.33 -8.56
CA VAL A 10 -0.44 -1.05 -9.28
C VAL A 10 0.95 -0.70 -9.76
N GLU A 11 1.91 -0.65 -8.84
CA GLU A 11 3.28 -0.21 -9.10
C GLU A 11 4.21 -0.61 -7.96
N ASN A 12 5.51 -0.57 -8.22
CA ASN A 12 6.55 -0.68 -7.20
C ASN A 12 7.07 0.71 -6.83
N HIS A 13 7.08 1.03 -5.54
CA HIS A 13 7.60 2.29 -4.99
C HIS A 13 8.76 1.98 -4.03
N ARG A 14 9.98 2.35 -4.42
CA ARG A 14 11.22 2.15 -3.62
C ARG A 14 11.41 0.70 -3.14
N GLY A 15 11.05 -0.28 -3.97
CA GLY A 15 11.16 -1.70 -3.64
C GLY A 15 9.98 -2.26 -2.84
N VAL A 16 8.91 -1.47 -2.64
CA VAL A 16 7.66 -1.90 -2.00
C VAL A 16 6.53 -1.90 -3.01
N ASP A 17 5.80 -3.01 -3.10
CA ASP A 17 4.68 -3.16 -4.01
C ASP A 17 3.43 -2.48 -3.45
N ILE A 18 2.82 -1.62 -4.27
CA ILE A 18 1.56 -0.95 -3.99
C ILE A 18 0.44 -1.72 -4.67
N TRP A 19 -0.55 -2.10 -3.90
CA TRP A 19 -1.70 -2.88 -4.31
C TRP A 19 -2.95 -2.01 -4.33
N ARG A 20 -3.85 -2.27 -5.27
CA ARG A 20 -5.17 -1.67 -5.35
C ARG A 20 -6.22 -2.74 -5.26
N ARG A 21 -7.18 -2.55 -4.36
CA ARG A 21 -8.37 -3.39 -4.29
C ARG A 21 -9.21 -3.17 -5.56
N GLN A 22 -9.33 -4.21 -6.37
CA GLN A 22 -9.84 -4.11 -7.74
C GLN A 22 -11.33 -3.80 -7.78
N TYR A 23 -12.11 -4.21 -6.78
CA TYR A 23 -13.54 -3.92 -6.72
C TYR A 23 -14.08 -4.11 -5.30
N ASP A 24 -14.75 -3.10 -4.76
CA ASP A 24 -15.73 -3.33 -3.70
C ASP A 24 -17.04 -3.77 -4.40
N PRO A 25 -17.61 -4.94 -4.09
CA PRO A 25 -18.84 -5.43 -4.72
C PRO A 25 -20.05 -4.49 -4.51
N TYR A 26 -19.94 -3.52 -3.60
CA TYR A 26 -20.95 -2.49 -3.33
C TYR A 26 -20.68 -1.16 -4.05
N GLY A 27 -19.73 -1.11 -4.99
CA GLY A 27 -19.42 0.10 -5.78
C GLY A 27 -18.64 1.17 -5.02
N GLY A 28 -17.94 0.78 -3.95
CA GLY A 28 -17.11 1.67 -3.15
C GLY A 28 -15.88 2.21 -3.90
N PRO A 29 -15.26 3.30 -3.42
CA PRO A 29 -14.07 3.88 -4.02
C PRO A 29 -12.90 2.89 -4.03
N ALA A 30 -12.11 2.91 -5.11
CA ALA A 30 -10.91 2.10 -5.21
C ALA A 30 -9.91 2.50 -4.12
N ASN A 31 -9.52 1.53 -3.29
CA ASN A 31 -8.58 1.74 -2.20
C ASN A 31 -7.23 1.10 -2.53
N TYR A 32 -6.17 1.76 -2.09
CA TYR A 32 -4.78 1.40 -2.28
C TYR A 32 -4.15 1.08 -0.93
N PHE A 33 -3.21 0.14 -0.91
CA PHE A 33 -2.45 -0.20 0.28
C PHE A 33 -1.11 -0.83 -0.11
N TYR A 34 -0.20 -0.96 0.85
CA TYR A 34 1.08 -1.64 0.70
C TYR A 34 1.35 -2.52 1.92
N VAL A 35 2.32 -3.43 1.81
CA VAL A 35 2.83 -4.19 2.94
C VAL A 35 4.31 -3.88 3.09
N TYR A 36 4.68 -3.21 4.18
CA TYR A 36 6.06 -2.87 4.50
C TYR A 36 6.51 -3.63 5.76
N ARG A 37 7.57 -4.42 5.64
CA ARG A 37 8.15 -5.22 6.75
C ARG A 37 7.15 -6.13 7.46
N GLY A 38 6.25 -6.73 6.70
CA GLY A 38 5.19 -7.60 7.24
C GLY A 38 4.06 -6.84 7.95
N ARG A 39 4.09 -5.50 8.00
CA ARG A 39 2.98 -4.68 8.45
C ARG A 39 2.17 -4.21 7.25
N GLN A 40 0.87 -4.49 7.27
CA GLN A 40 -0.06 -3.95 6.29
C GLN A 40 -0.32 -2.47 6.57
N SER A 41 -0.23 -1.64 5.54
CA SER A 41 -0.54 -0.22 5.63
C SER A 41 -2.05 -0.01 5.81
N PRO A 42 -2.46 1.17 6.29
CA PRO A 42 -3.84 1.62 6.13
C PRO A 42 -4.26 1.60 4.66
N MET A 43 -5.57 1.54 4.42
CA MET A 43 -6.14 1.73 3.09
C MET A 43 -6.28 3.23 2.80
N TYR A 44 -5.90 3.61 1.58
CA TYR A 44 -5.92 4.99 1.10
C TYR A 44 -6.79 5.08 -0.15
N SER A 45 -7.59 6.13 -0.29
CA SER A 45 -8.36 6.40 -1.53
C SER A 45 -7.53 7.09 -2.61
N ASP A 46 -6.38 7.66 -2.22
CA ASP A 46 -5.48 8.43 -3.09
C ASP A 46 -4.05 7.84 -3.05
N PRO A 47 -3.46 7.47 -4.21
CA PRO A 47 -2.12 6.89 -4.26
C PRO A 47 -1.03 7.89 -3.88
N GLY A 48 -1.23 9.19 -4.06
CA GLY A 48 -0.26 10.22 -3.68
C GLY A 48 -0.06 10.30 -2.16
N THR A 49 -1.16 10.23 -1.42
CA THR A 49 -1.18 10.22 0.05
C THR A 49 -0.52 8.95 0.59
N LEU A 50 -0.83 7.79 0.00
CA LEU A 50 -0.18 6.52 0.34
C LEU A 50 1.34 6.59 0.18
N LYS A 51 1.82 7.11 -0.95
CA LYS A 51 3.27 7.22 -1.22
C LYS A 51 3.97 8.11 -0.21
N LYS A 52 3.35 9.24 0.17
CA LYS A 52 3.90 10.14 1.20
C LYS A 52 4.04 9.44 2.55
N ASP A 53 3.03 8.70 2.98
CA ASP A 53 3.08 7.96 4.25
C ASP A 53 4.14 6.85 4.20
N LEU A 54 4.17 6.09 3.10
CA LEU A 54 5.19 5.07 2.85
C LEU A 54 6.62 5.64 2.87
N ASP A 55 6.86 6.77 2.22
CA ASP A 55 8.17 7.44 2.23
C ASP A 55 8.56 7.86 3.65
N ILE A 56 7.62 8.38 4.44
CA ILE A 56 7.87 8.72 5.85
C ILE A 56 8.25 7.47 6.66
N GLU A 57 7.56 6.34 6.46
CA GLU A 57 7.89 5.08 7.15
C GLU A 57 9.27 4.53 6.75
N ILE A 58 9.59 4.56 5.46
CA ILE A 58 10.90 4.14 4.94
C ILE A 58 12.00 5.03 5.50
N ASP A 59 11.83 6.35 5.42
CA ASP A 59 12.86 7.30 5.84
C ASP A 59 13.09 7.25 7.36
N LYS A 60 12.02 7.12 8.16
CA LYS A 60 12.13 6.88 9.61
C LYS A 60 12.97 5.65 9.90
N ASP A 61 12.75 4.56 9.20
CA ASP A 61 13.56 3.35 9.36
C ASP A 61 15.03 3.55 8.96
N LEU A 62 15.28 4.19 7.81
CA LEU A 62 16.64 4.46 7.35
C LEU A 62 17.41 5.33 8.34
N THR A 63 16.72 6.29 8.97
CA THR A 63 17.32 7.13 10.03
C THR A 63 17.54 6.37 11.33
N ALA A 64 16.66 5.43 11.70
CA ALA A 64 16.80 4.63 12.92
C ALA A 64 17.95 3.61 12.88
N LYS A 65 18.48 3.31 11.69
CA LYS A 65 19.63 2.39 11.51
C LYS A 65 21.00 3.09 11.53
N LYS A 66 21.05 4.42 11.63
CA LYS A 66 22.29 5.19 11.77
C LYS A 66 22.59 5.45 13.24
#